data_AF-A0A2P8FAQ5-F1
#
_entry.id   AF-A0A2P8FAQ5-F1
#
_cell.length_a   1.000
_cell.length_b   1.000
_cell.length_c   1.000
_cell.angle_alpha   90.00
_cell.angle_beta   90.00
_cell.angle_gamma   90.00
#
_symmetry.space_group_name_H-M   'P 1'
#
loop_
_entity.id
_entity.type
_entity.pdbx_description
1 polymer ?
#
loop_
_entity_poly.entity_id
_entity_poly.type
_entity_poly.pdbx_seq_one_letter_code
_entity_poly.pdbx_strand_id
1 'polypeptide(L)'
;MRYSHKQYCLMFRKQFVKGKLLRPQKTEFLGQNFRKAEYKAVVKKLKHRLRAIKAESGDGVETNPTIEKIIKLRIVRDIFLFCCYNGLSYADVKNLSNSHIFSGFDGRRWITIKRQKTDVPSRIPLLPVPEAILKKYLGHVKCQNDRVLSVLSNQKMNAYLKEIGDVCGINKEITFHLAQHTFATTVTLANDVAIESISKMLGHKNIKTTQYYAKIVDKKISIVMISLTEKLHVMR
;
A
#
# COMPACT_ATOMS: atom_id res chain seq x y z
N MET A 1 21.74 0.22 14.07
CA MET A 1 20.45 0.16 14.81
C MET A 1 19.30 0.24 13.82
N ARG A 2 18.19 -0.51 13.83
CA ARG A 2 17.69 -1.64 14.62
C ARG A 2 16.46 -2.20 13.85
N TYR A 3 16.45 -3.52 13.65
CA TYR A 3 15.33 -4.47 13.63
C TYR A 3 14.08 -4.34 12.71
N SER A 4 13.91 -5.45 11.96
CA SER A 4 12.72 -6.24 11.63
C SER A 4 11.62 -5.66 10.73
N HIS A 5 11.71 -6.04 9.45
CA HIS A 5 10.70 -6.00 8.38
C HIS A 5 9.35 -6.66 8.75
N LYS A 6 9.29 -7.49 9.82
CA LYS A 6 8.09 -8.24 10.21
C LYS A 6 6.92 -7.34 10.61
N GLN A 7 7.16 -6.19 11.25
CA GLN A 7 6.06 -5.30 11.69
C GLN A 7 5.38 -4.51 10.55
N TYR A 8 6.05 -4.29 9.42
CA TYR A 8 5.46 -3.56 8.29
C TYR A 8 4.55 -4.45 7.43
N CYS A 9 4.90 -5.74 7.32
CA CYS A 9 4.08 -6.76 6.65
C CYS A 9 2.70 -6.95 7.31
N LEU A 10 2.54 -6.55 8.58
CA LEU A 10 1.28 -6.63 9.30
C LEU A 10 0.19 -5.77 8.60
N MET A 11 0.53 -4.60 8.03
CA MET A 11 -0.46 -3.74 7.34
C MET A 11 -1.19 -4.40 6.15
N PHE A 12 -0.64 -5.47 5.55
CA PHE A 12 -1.09 -5.97 4.23
C PHE A 12 -1.81 -7.33 4.25
N ARG A 13 -2.08 -7.92 5.42
CA ARG A 13 -2.72 -9.23 5.50
C ARG A 13 -4.25 -9.16 5.54
N LYS A 14 -4.86 -8.85 4.38
CA LYS A 14 -6.08 -9.46 3.79
C LYS A 14 -6.65 -8.59 2.65
N GLN A 15 -6.58 -9.10 1.41
CA GLN A 15 -7.27 -8.54 0.24
C GLN A 15 -8.78 -8.82 0.32
N PHE A 16 -9.61 -7.87 -0.12
CA PHE A 16 -11.06 -8.05 -0.35
C PHE A 16 -11.36 -7.82 -1.84
N VAL A 17 -12.03 -8.78 -2.49
CA VAL A 17 -12.65 -8.58 -3.81
C VAL A 17 -14.12 -9.04 -3.70
N LYS A 18 -15.06 -8.16 -4.06
CA LYS A 18 -16.51 -8.41 -4.18
C LYS A 18 -17.17 -9.16 -3.00
N GLY A 19 -16.88 -8.79 -1.76
CA GLY A 19 -17.65 -9.25 -0.59
C GLY A 19 -17.58 -10.76 -0.26
N LYS A 20 -16.82 -11.57 -1.02
CA LYS A 20 -16.59 -12.99 -0.73
C LYS A 20 -15.10 -13.26 -0.50
N LEU A 21 -14.82 -14.11 0.50
CA LEU A 21 -13.47 -14.56 0.86
C LEU A 21 -12.99 -15.54 -0.22
N LEU A 22 -11.98 -15.17 -1.02
CA LEU A 22 -11.29 -16.14 -1.86
C LEU A 22 -10.61 -17.18 -0.96
N ARG A 23 -10.91 -18.47 -1.20
CA ARG A 23 -10.11 -19.57 -0.64
C ARG A 23 -8.73 -19.53 -1.29
N PRO A 24 -7.63 -19.75 -0.55
CA PRO A 24 -6.31 -19.86 -1.15
C PRO A 24 -6.31 -21.11 -2.03
N GLN A 25 -6.04 -20.96 -3.32
CA GLN A 25 -5.46 -22.10 -4.05
C GLN A 25 -4.06 -22.32 -3.48
N LYS A 26 -3.79 -23.60 -3.17
CA LYS A 26 -2.65 -24.12 -2.43
C LYS A 26 -1.33 -23.43 -2.80
N THR A 27 -0.89 -22.49 -1.97
CA THR A 27 0.51 -22.14 -1.78
C THR A 27 0.76 -22.08 -0.29
N GLU A 28 1.07 -23.25 0.26
CA GLU A 28 1.70 -23.36 1.58
C GLU A 28 3.06 -22.68 1.50
N PHE A 29 3.28 -21.61 2.27
CA PHE A 29 4.57 -21.35 2.93
C PHE A 29 4.38 -20.30 4.05
N LEU A 30 4.34 -20.83 5.27
CA LEU A 30 4.80 -20.30 6.57
C LEU A 30 4.53 -18.81 6.96
N GLY A 31 3.77 -18.66 8.06
CA GLY A 31 4.17 -17.70 9.12
C GLY A 31 3.23 -16.55 9.45
N GLN A 32 2.13 -16.86 10.14
CA GLN A 32 1.54 -16.15 11.29
C GLN A 32 1.07 -14.68 11.17
N ASN A 33 -0.25 -14.52 11.01
CA ASN A 33 -1.13 -13.62 11.77
C ASN A 33 -0.86 -12.10 11.77
N PHE A 34 -1.53 -11.38 10.85
CA PHE A 34 -2.22 -10.15 11.27
C PHE A 34 -3.71 -10.45 11.21
N ARG A 35 -4.36 -10.37 12.36
CA ARG A 35 -5.67 -10.98 12.58
C ARG A 35 -6.76 -10.05 12.06
N LYS A 36 -7.75 -10.63 11.40
CA LYS A 36 -9.06 -9.99 11.07
C LYS A 36 -9.70 -9.32 12.31
N ALA A 37 -9.31 -9.76 13.51
CA ALA A 37 -9.68 -9.20 14.80
C ALA A 37 -9.02 -7.84 15.11
N GLU A 38 -7.77 -7.59 14.71
CA GLU A 38 -7.03 -6.35 15.01
C GLU A 38 -7.58 -5.17 14.19
N TYR A 39 -7.89 -5.38 12.90
CA TYR A 39 -8.60 -4.40 12.08
C TYR A 39 -10.03 -4.14 12.57
N LYS A 40 -10.79 -5.19 12.93
CA LYS A 40 -12.11 -5.05 13.55
C LYS A 40 -12.03 -4.29 14.88
N ALA A 41 -10.98 -4.51 15.67
CA ALA A 41 -10.76 -3.83 16.94
C ALA A 41 -10.48 -2.35 16.73
N VAL A 42 -9.64 -1.96 15.77
CA VAL A 42 -9.40 -0.55 15.40
C VAL A 42 -10.69 0.14 14.94
N VAL A 43 -11.43 -0.48 14.01
CA VAL A 43 -12.71 0.06 13.54
C VAL A 43 -13.74 0.11 14.68
N LYS A 44 -13.75 -0.87 15.59
CA LYS A 44 -14.61 -0.89 16.78
C LYS A 44 -14.22 0.22 17.76
N LYS A 45 -12.93 0.46 18.00
CA LYS A 45 -12.41 1.53 18.88
C LYS A 45 -12.76 2.91 18.30
N LEU A 46 -12.57 3.10 17.00
CA LEU A 46 -12.96 4.33 16.29
C LEU A 46 -14.48 4.53 16.30
N LYS A 47 -15.28 3.49 16.06
CA LYS A 47 -16.75 3.54 16.14
C LYS A 47 -17.25 3.79 17.57
N HIS A 48 -16.62 3.22 18.58
CA HIS A 48 -16.97 3.44 19.98
C HIS A 48 -16.67 4.87 20.42
N ARG A 49 -15.50 5.40 20.04
CA ARG A 49 -15.15 6.81 20.24
C ARG A 49 -16.11 7.74 19.50
N LEU A 50 -16.57 7.34 18.30
CA LEU A 50 -17.61 8.07 17.54
C LEU A 50 -18.98 8.08 18.24
N ARG A 51 -19.34 6.98 18.93
CA ARG A 51 -20.59 6.87 19.70
C ARG A 51 -20.55 7.68 20.99
N ALA A 52 -19.41 7.69 21.69
CA ALA A 52 -19.22 8.54 22.86
C ALA A 52 -19.36 10.03 22.50
N ILE A 53 -18.72 10.46 21.41
CA ILE A 53 -18.80 11.84 20.92
C ILE A 53 -20.22 12.21 20.44
N LYS A 54 -20.96 11.27 19.84
CA LYS A 54 -22.38 11.46 19.48
C LYS A 54 -23.32 11.50 20.69
N ALA A 55 -23.00 10.81 21.78
CA ALA A 55 -23.81 10.86 23.00
C ALA A 55 -23.62 12.19 23.76
N GLU A 56 -22.49 12.85 23.55
CA GLU A 56 -22.17 14.17 24.13
C GLU A 56 -22.68 15.34 23.26
N SER A 57 -22.97 15.10 21.98
CA SER A 57 -23.43 16.11 21.02
C SER A 57 -24.87 15.79 20.62
N GLY A 58 -25.86 16.44 21.24
CA GLY A 58 -27.27 16.31 20.88
C GLY A 58 -27.54 16.51 19.39
N ASP A 59 -28.67 15.98 18.91
CA ASP A 59 -29.07 15.87 17.50
C ASP A 59 -29.08 17.22 16.75
N GLY A 60 -27.91 17.62 16.25
CA GLY A 60 -27.73 18.71 15.29
C GLY A 60 -26.71 18.27 14.26
N VAL A 61 -27.15 18.12 13.00
CA VAL A 61 -26.28 17.80 11.86
C VAL A 61 -25.49 19.06 11.46
N GLU A 62 -24.64 19.55 12.36
CA GLU A 62 -23.49 20.36 11.98
C GLU A 62 -22.32 19.42 11.75
N THR A 63 -21.52 19.63 10.71
CA THR A 63 -20.43 18.73 10.32
C THR A 63 -19.40 18.62 11.43
N ASN A 64 -19.59 17.65 12.32
CA ASN A 64 -18.75 17.43 13.49
C ASN A 64 -17.27 17.29 13.03
N PRO A 65 -16.35 18.13 13.56
CA PRO A 65 -14.92 18.12 13.21
C PRO A 65 -14.29 16.73 13.29
N THR A 66 -14.81 15.86 14.15
CA THR A 66 -14.41 14.45 14.30
C THR A 66 -14.72 13.61 13.06
N ILE A 67 -15.91 13.78 12.46
CA ILE A 67 -16.31 13.03 11.26
C ILE A 67 -15.41 13.43 10.09
N GLU A 68 -15.16 14.72 9.93
CA GLU A 68 -14.28 15.23 8.87
C GLU A 68 -12.85 14.67 9.02
N LYS A 69 -12.34 14.63 10.25
CA LYS A 69 -11.03 14.03 10.55
C LYS A 69 -10.98 12.55 10.17
N ILE A 70 -12.01 11.76 10.50
CA ILE A 70 -12.08 10.34 10.17
C ILE A 70 -12.12 10.11 8.65
N ILE A 71 -12.84 10.97 7.92
CA ILE A 71 -12.85 10.94 6.46
C ILE A 71 -11.44 11.20 5.93
N LYS A 72 -10.72 12.20 6.45
CA LYS A 72 -9.33 12.50 6.06
C LYS A 72 -8.39 11.33 6.35
N LEU A 73 -8.45 10.72 7.54
CA LEU A 73 -7.66 9.53 7.90
C LEU A 73 -7.93 8.36 6.94
N ARG A 74 -9.20 8.13 6.56
CA ARG A 74 -9.55 7.09 5.59
C ARG A 74 -8.98 7.36 4.19
N ILE A 75 -9.03 8.61 3.74
CA ILE A 75 -8.47 9.02 2.45
C ILE A 75 -6.95 8.81 2.45
N VAL A 76 -6.26 9.29 3.48
CA VAL A 76 -4.80 9.16 3.62
C VAL A 76 -4.38 7.69 3.62
N ARG A 77 -5.08 6.84 4.38
CA ARG A 77 -4.86 5.39 4.40
C ARG A 77 -4.98 4.79 3.00
N ASP A 78 -6.06 5.11 2.28
CA ASP A 78 -6.30 4.52 0.96
C ASP A 78 -5.24 4.97 -0.06
N ILE A 79 -4.83 6.25 -0.03
CA ILE A 79 -3.75 6.76 -0.89
C ILE A 79 -2.42 6.10 -0.55
N PHE A 80 -2.11 5.95 0.73
CA PHE A 80 -0.89 5.26 1.16
C PHE A 80 -0.88 3.81 0.70
N LEU A 81 -1.98 3.08 0.90
CA LEU A 81 -2.12 1.70 0.42
C LEU A 81 -2.03 1.63 -1.11
N PHE A 82 -2.65 2.54 -1.84
CA PHE A 82 -2.51 2.66 -3.28
C PHE A 82 -1.02 2.73 -3.67
N CYS A 83 -0.26 3.64 -3.05
CA CYS A 83 1.18 3.80 -3.29
C CYS A 83 2.01 2.57 -2.89
N CYS A 84 1.62 1.83 -1.86
CA CYS A 84 2.29 0.58 -1.48
C CYS A 84 2.21 -0.50 -2.56
N TYR A 85 1.21 -0.45 -3.45
CA TYR A 85 1.01 -1.44 -4.51
C TYR A 85 1.51 -0.99 -5.89
N ASN A 86 1.98 0.25 -6.04
CA ASN A 86 2.50 0.75 -7.32
C ASN A 86 3.83 1.52 -7.20
N GLY A 87 4.32 1.79 -5.98
CA GLY A 87 5.60 2.45 -5.77
C GLY A 87 5.63 3.91 -6.20
N LEU A 88 4.48 4.58 -6.25
CA LEU A 88 4.42 6.02 -6.52
C LEU A 88 4.93 6.83 -5.34
N SER A 89 5.77 7.82 -5.61
CA SER A 89 6.17 8.82 -4.61
C SER A 89 5.01 9.78 -4.32
N TYR A 90 5.12 10.57 -3.24
CA TYR A 90 4.14 11.62 -2.95
C TYR A 90 3.93 12.55 -4.14
N ALA A 91 5.02 13.01 -4.77
CA ALA A 91 4.95 13.92 -5.91
C ALA A 91 4.26 13.29 -7.12
N ASP A 92 4.54 12.01 -7.39
CA ASP A 92 3.92 11.29 -8.50
C ASP A 92 2.42 11.09 -8.27
N VAL A 93 2.00 10.60 -7.09
CA VAL A 93 0.57 10.36 -6.82
C VAL A 93 -0.22 11.66 -6.71
N LYS A 94 0.39 12.73 -6.20
CA LYS A 94 -0.22 14.06 -6.15
C LYS A 94 -0.56 14.59 -7.54
N ASN A 95 0.25 14.22 -8.54
CA ASN A 95 0.10 14.63 -9.93
C ASN A 95 -0.49 13.52 -10.83
N LEU A 96 -1.04 12.45 -10.26
CA LEU A 96 -1.65 11.38 -11.04
C LEU A 96 -3.06 11.78 -11.50
N SER A 97 -3.31 11.65 -12.80
CA SER A 97 -4.58 12.01 -13.47
C SER A 97 -5.11 10.86 -14.32
N ASN A 98 -6.36 10.96 -14.79
CA ASN A 98 -6.98 9.90 -15.61
C ASN A 98 -6.19 9.67 -16.90
N SER A 99 -5.60 10.73 -17.47
CA SER A 99 -4.71 10.66 -18.64
C SER A 99 -3.43 9.84 -18.43
N HIS A 100 -3.11 9.40 -17.22
CA HIS A 100 -1.97 8.51 -16.96
C HIS A 100 -2.37 7.03 -16.88
N ILE A 101 -3.67 6.71 -16.99
CA ILE A 101 -4.19 5.36 -16.81
C ILE A 101 -4.71 4.84 -18.14
N PHE A 102 -4.10 3.77 -18.64
CA PHE A 102 -4.41 3.18 -19.94
C PHE A 102 -4.60 1.68 -19.85
N SER A 103 -5.37 1.12 -20.79
CA SER A 103 -5.38 -0.34 -21.01
C SER A 103 -4.09 -0.75 -21.71
N GLY A 104 -3.39 -1.72 -21.14
CA GLY A 104 -2.20 -2.33 -21.72
C GLY A 104 -2.54 -3.45 -22.70
N PHE A 105 -1.51 -3.99 -23.35
CA PHE A 105 -1.61 -5.10 -24.31
C PHE A 105 -2.16 -6.39 -23.69
N ASP A 106 -2.05 -6.52 -22.37
CA ASP A 106 -2.52 -7.66 -21.57
C ASP A 106 -3.99 -7.51 -21.12
N GLY A 107 -4.69 -6.48 -21.61
CA GLY A 107 -6.06 -6.15 -21.22
C GLY A 107 -6.20 -5.60 -19.79
N ARG A 108 -5.08 -5.40 -19.08
CA ARG A 108 -5.09 -4.80 -17.73
C ARG A 108 -4.89 -3.31 -17.81
N ARG A 109 -5.25 -2.58 -16.76
CA ARG A 109 -4.92 -1.15 -16.66
C ARG A 109 -3.50 -0.94 -16.18
N TRP A 110 -2.84 0.08 -16.68
CA TRP A 110 -1.47 0.46 -16.37
C TRP A 110 -1.41 1.93 -16.00
N ILE A 111 -0.56 2.26 -15.03
CA ILE A 111 -0.13 3.62 -14.75
C ILE A 111 1.09 3.89 -15.61
N THR A 112 1.01 4.86 -16.52
CA THR A 112 2.13 5.35 -17.32
C THR A 112 2.40 6.80 -16.97
N ILE A 113 3.55 7.07 -16.36
CA ILE A 113 3.93 8.42 -15.91
C ILE A 113 5.40 8.70 -16.24
N LYS A 114 5.76 9.98 -16.29
CA LYS A 114 7.15 10.42 -16.16
C LYS A 114 7.39 10.75 -14.69
N ARG A 115 8.36 10.09 -14.05
CA ARG A 115 8.62 10.28 -12.62
C ARG A 115 9.07 11.71 -12.35
N GLN A 116 8.45 12.37 -11.38
CA GLN A 116 8.70 13.79 -11.10
C GLN A 116 10.16 14.06 -10.65
N LYS A 117 10.73 13.16 -9.84
CA LYS A 117 12.08 13.35 -9.29
C LYS A 117 13.19 13.03 -10.30
N THR A 118 13.00 12.01 -11.11
CA THR A 118 14.08 11.45 -11.95
C THR A 118 13.89 11.75 -13.42
N ASP A 119 12.71 12.22 -13.83
CA ASP A 119 12.33 12.42 -15.23
C ASP A 119 12.35 11.13 -16.07
N VAL A 120 12.35 9.97 -15.40
CA VAL A 120 12.38 8.66 -16.06
C VAL A 120 10.95 8.17 -16.33
N PRO A 121 10.63 7.70 -17.55
CA PRO A 121 9.36 7.04 -17.84
C PRO A 121 9.18 5.78 -16.99
N SER A 122 7.97 5.61 -16.45
CA SER A 122 7.62 4.52 -15.56
C SER A 122 6.25 3.97 -15.95
N ARG A 123 6.18 2.65 -16.12
CA ARG A 123 4.97 1.91 -16.50
C ARG A 123 4.73 0.83 -15.45
N ILE A 124 3.58 0.88 -14.79
CA ILE A 124 3.27 0.02 -13.64
C ILE A 124 1.90 -0.62 -13.88
N PRO A 125 1.81 -1.96 -13.98
CA PRO A 125 0.53 -2.65 -14.04
C PRO A 125 -0.30 -2.35 -12.79
N LEU A 126 -1.57 -2.01 -12.98
CA LEU A 126 -2.47 -1.71 -11.88
C LEU A 126 -2.98 -3.01 -11.25
N LEU A 127 -2.57 -3.26 -10.01
CA LEU A 127 -3.00 -4.43 -9.25
C LEU A 127 -4.47 -4.30 -8.77
N PRO A 128 -5.12 -5.41 -8.36
CA PRO A 128 -6.53 -5.38 -7.95
C PRO A 128 -6.85 -4.43 -6.78
N VAL A 129 -5.93 -4.28 -5.82
CA VAL A 129 -6.11 -3.39 -4.66
C VAL A 129 -6.11 -1.91 -5.07
N PRO A 130 -5.08 -1.38 -5.74
CA PRO A 130 -5.11 0.00 -6.20
C PRO A 130 -6.25 0.26 -7.20
N GLU A 131 -6.64 -0.72 -8.01
CA GLU A 131 -7.81 -0.63 -8.88
C GLU A 131 -9.13 -0.45 -8.10
N ALA A 132 -9.33 -1.22 -7.03
CA ALA A 132 -10.50 -1.06 -6.18
C ALA A 132 -10.52 0.32 -5.48
N ILE A 133 -9.35 0.83 -5.11
CA ILE A 133 -9.21 2.17 -4.54
C ILE A 133 -9.59 3.23 -5.58
N LEU A 134 -9.08 3.15 -6.81
CA LEU A 134 -9.47 4.09 -7.87
C LEU A 134 -10.98 4.06 -8.14
N LYS A 135 -11.58 2.87 -8.21
CA LYS A 135 -13.04 2.74 -8.39
C LYS A 135 -13.83 3.40 -7.25
N LYS A 136 -13.33 3.30 -6.01
CA LYS A 136 -13.95 3.95 -4.85
C LYS A 136 -13.93 5.48 -4.94
N TYR A 137 -12.92 6.06 -5.58
CA TYR A 137 -12.75 7.52 -5.71
C TYR A 137 -13.14 8.06 -7.09
N LEU A 138 -13.73 7.23 -7.95
CA LEU A 138 -14.22 7.66 -9.26
C LEU A 138 -15.35 8.69 -9.07
N GLY A 139 -15.23 9.86 -9.72
CA GLY A 139 -16.20 10.96 -9.58
C GLY A 139 -16.26 11.59 -8.19
N HIS A 140 -15.27 11.34 -7.32
CA HIS A 140 -15.27 11.90 -5.97
C HIS A 140 -15.10 13.43 -6.03
N VAL A 141 -16.03 14.17 -5.40
CA VAL A 141 -16.13 15.65 -5.46
C VAL A 141 -14.82 16.39 -5.15
N LYS A 142 -13.96 15.80 -4.33
CA LYS A 142 -12.65 16.39 -3.95
C LYS A 142 -11.50 16.11 -4.94
N CYS A 143 -11.75 15.37 -6.01
CA CYS A 143 -10.79 15.17 -7.09
C CYS A 143 -10.90 16.36 -8.05
N GLN A 144 -9.96 17.30 -7.94
CA GLN A 144 -9.89 18.49 -8.80
C GLN A 144 -8.95 18.23 -9.98
N ASN A 145 -9.11 18.98 -11.08
CA ASN A 145 -8.16 19.05 -12.18
C ASN A 145 -7.77 17.67 -12.77
N ASP A 146 -8.77 16.83 -13.05
CA ASP A 146 -8.61 15.48 -13.62
C ASP A 146 -7.77 14.51 -12.75
N ARG A 147 -7.50 14.84 -11.49
CA ARG A 147 -6.74 13.97 -10.59
C ARG A 147 -7.55 12.73 -10.21
N VAL A 148 -6.88 11.58 -10.13
CA VAL A 148 -7.55 10.31 -9.79
C VAL A 148 -7.76 10.12 -8.29
N LEU A 149 -7.05 10.89 -7.47
CA LEU A 149 -7.09 10.83 -6.00
C LEU A 149 -6.96 12.24 -5.40
N SER A 150 -7.70 12.51 -4.33
CA SER A 150 -7.63 13.76 -3.58
C SER A 150 -6.47 13.72 -2.56
N VAL A 151 -5.25 13.94 -3.05
CA VAL A 151 -4.02 13.91 -2.23
C VAL A 151 -3.87 15.23 -1.46
N LEU A 152 -3.75 15.16 -0.13
CA LEU A 152 -3.51 16.34 0.73
C LEU A 152 -2.06 16.83 0.60
N SER A 153 -1.70 17.92 1.30
CA SER A 153 -0.29 18.34 1.37
C SER A 153 0.58 17.25 2.02
N ASN A 154 1.85 17.16 1.63
CA ASN A 154 2.77 16.14 2.15
C ASN A 154 2.85 16.14 3.68
N GLN A 155 2.86 17.34 4.28
CA GLN A 155 2.83 17.51 5.74
C GLN A 155 1.56 16.89 6.36
N LYS A 156 0.37 17.19 5.82
CA LYS A 156 -0.90 16.62 6.29
C LYS A 156 -0.95 15.10 6.07
N MET A 157 -0.46 14.62 4.94
CA MET A 157 -0.37 13.18 4.66
C MET A 157 0.46 12.47 5.75
N ASN A 158 1.67 12.95 6.06
CA ASN A 158 2.53 12.34 7.08
C ASN A 158 1.96 12.48 8.50
N ALA A 159 1.37 13.63 8.84
CA ALA A 159 0.73 13.83 10.14
C ALA A 159 -0.41 12.82 10.37
N TYR A 160 -1.26 12.61 9.36
CA TYR A 160 -2.32 11.60 9.44
C TYR A 160 -1.80 10.17 9.40
N LEU A 161 -0.70 9.88 8.68
CA LEU A 161 -0.06 8.56 8.74
C LEU A 161 0.50 8.23 10.13
N LYS A 162 1.07 9.21 10.82
CA LYS A 162 1.49 9.07 12.21
C LYS A 162 0.31 8.68 13.10
N GLU A 163 -0.79 9.43 13.02
CA GLU A 163 -2.01 9.12 13.79
C GLU A 163 -2.58 7.74 13.46
N ILE A 164 -2.58 7.33 12.18
CA ILE A 164 -2.97 5.97 11.77
C ILE A 164 -2.05 4.93 12.42
N GLY A 165 -0.74 5.17 12.43
CA GLY A 165 0.26 4.32 13.08
C GLY A 165 -0.01 4.16 14.56
N ASP A 166 -0.24 5.26 15.27
CA ASP A 166 -0.54 5.29 16.71
C ASP A 166 -1.82 4.50 17.02
N VAL A 167 -2.89 4.69 16.24
CA VAL A 167 -4.15 3.95 16.38
C VAL A 167 -3.95 2.45 16.11
N CYS A 168 -3.04 2.09 15.22
CA CYS A 168 -2.70 0.71 14.90
C CYS A 168 -1.68 0.09 15.88
N GLY A 169 -1.14 0.83 16.85
CA GLY A 169 -0.10 0.36 17.75
C GLY A 169 1.24 0.09 17.05
N ILE A 170 1.52 0.82 15.97
CA ILE A 170 2.78 0.71 15.22
C ILE A 170 3.78 1.68 15.85
N ASN A 171 4.72 1.14 16.62
CA ASN A 171 5.74 1.92 17.33
C ASN A 171 6.84 2.49 16.41
N LYS A 172 6.70 2.33 15.09
CA LYS A 172 7.64 2.83 14.09
C LYS A 172 7.02 3.98 13.33
N GLU A 173 7.86 4.95 12.98
CA GLU A 173 7.43 6.09 12.20
C GLU A 173 6.93 5.66 10.81
N ILE A 174 5.69 6.00 10.49
CA ILE A 174 5.08 5.78 9.18
C ILE A 174 5.16 7.08 8.39
N THR A 175 6.06 7.15 7.44
CA THR A 175 6.15 8.25 6.48
C THR A 175 5.64 7.82 5.11
N PHE A 176 5.29 8.77 4.25
CA PHE A 176 4.81 8.47 2.91
C PHE A 176 5.86 7.72 2.06
N HIS A 177 7.16 7.97 2.30
CA HIS A 177 8.24 7.28 1.61
C HIS A 177 8.25 5.76 1.86
N LEU A 178 7.72 5.32 3.00
CA LEU A 178 7.55 3.91 3.32
C LEU A 178 6.70 3.17 2.30
N ALA A 179 5.77 3.85 1.61
CA ALA A 179 4.94 3.23 0.59
C ALA A 179 5.79 2.68 -0.58
N GLN A 180 6.75 3.48 -1.06
CA GLN A 180 7.66 3.07 -2.14
C GLN A 180 8.58 1.91 -1.70
N HIS A 181 9.10 1.97 -0.48
CA HIS A 181 9.87 0.87 0.12
C HIS A 181 9.03 -0.41 0.20
N THR A 182 7.77 -0.30 0.64
CA THR A 182 6.85 -1.43 0.78
C THR A 182 6.57 -2.08 -0.57
N PHE A 183 6.36 -1.27 -1.60
CA PHE A 183 6.21 -1.77 -2.96
C PHE A 183 7.44 -2.56 -3.40
N ALA A 184 8.62 -1.93 -3.32
CA ALA A 184 9.88 -2.49 -3.80
C ALA A 184 10.29 -3.79 -3.09
N THR A 185 9.97 -3.91 -1.81
CA THR A 185 10.43 -5.03 -0.96
C THR A 185 9.35 -6.09 -0.78
N THR A 186 8.19 -5.72 -0.23
CA THR A 186 7.15 -6.67 0.16
C THR A 186 6.22 -7.04 -0.98
N VAL A 187 5.87 -6.09 -1.86
CA VAL A 187 4.94 -6.38 -2.97
C VAL A 187 5.66 -7.02 -4.15
N THR A 188 6.86 -6.56 -4.49
CA THR A 188 7.59 -7.04 -5.67
C THR A 188 8.70 -8.04 -5.34
N LEU A 189 9.76 -7.62 -4.65
CA LEU A 189 10.95 -8.47 -4.43
C LEU A 189 10.64 -9.77 -3.66
N ALA A 190 9.79 -9.69 -2.63
CA ALA A 190 9.34 -10.86 -1.89
C ALA A 190 8.53 -11.84 -2.75
N ASN A 191 7.91 -11.38 -3.84
CA ASN A 191 7.14 -12.17 -4.80
C ASN A 191 7.88 -12.37 -6.14
N ASP A 192 9.22 -12.42 -6.10
CA ASP A 192 10.08 -12.86 -7.21
C ASP A 192 10.06 -11.96 -8.45
N VAL A 193 9.64 -10.71 -8.30
CA VAL A 193 9.78 -9.74 -9.39
C VAL A 193 11.25 -9.37 -9.53
N ALA A 194 11.78 -9.53 -10.75
CA ALA A 194 13.15 -9.19 -11.10
C ALA A 194 13.50 -7.73 -10.74
N ILE A 195 14.72 -7.52 -10.22
CA ILE A 195 15.14 -6.23 -9.68
C ILE A 195 15.21 -5.13 -10.76
N GLU A 196 15.47 -5.50 -12.00
CA GLU A 196 15.45 -4.66 -13.19
C GLU A 196 14.04 -4.11 -13.43
N SER A 197 13.04 -4.98 -13.34
CA SER A 197 11.62 -4.63 -13.45
C SER A 197 11.19 -3.70 -12.32
N ILE A 198 11.63 -3.97 -11.09
CA ILE A 198 11.39 -3.08 -9.94
C ILE A 198 12.03 -1.72 -10.20
N SER A 199 13.28 -1.68 -10.66
CA SER A 199 14.01 -0.45 -10.95
C SER A 199 13.31 0.41 -12.00
N LYS A 200 12.82 -0.22 -13.08
CA LYS A 200 12.02 0.44 -14.13
C LYS A 200 10.68 0.95 -13.59
N MET A 201 9.97 0.14 -12.81
CA MET A 201 8.70 0.55 -12.19
C MET A 201 8.91 1.72 -11.22
N LEU A 202 9.99 1.76 -10.45
CA LEU A 202 10.31 2.87 -9.55
C LEU A 202 10.89 4.10 -10.26
N GLY A 203 11.27 3.97 -11.54
CA GLY A 203 11.91 5.00 -12.34
C GLY A 203 13.27 5.43 -11.80
N HIS A 204 14.05 4.48 -11.29
CA HIS A 204 15.43 4.71 -10.87
C HIS A 204 16.37 4.78 -12.09
N LYS A 205 17.19 5.84 -12.19
CA LYS A 205 18.22 5.96 -13.24
C LYS A 205 19.33 4.92 -13.11
N ASN A 206 19.62 4.51 -11.88
CA ASN A 206 20.67 3.55 -11.57
C ASN A 206 20.10 2.37 -10.78
N ILE A 207 20.32 1.16 -11.29
CA ILE A 207 19.87 -0.09 -10.65
C ILE A 207 20.48 -0.27 -9.25
N LYS A 208 21.65 0.31 -8.98
CA LYS A 208 22.31 0.29 -7.66
C LYS A 208 21.40 0.84 -6.55
N THR A 209 20.54 1.82 -6.86
CA THR A 209 19.56 2.33 -5.89
C THR A 209 18.55 1.25 -5.49
N THR A 210 18.10 0.44 -6.45
CA THR A 210 17.18 -0.67 -6.22
C THR A 210 17.88 -1.84 -5.51
N GLN A 211 19.17 -2.05 -5.74
CA GLN A 211 19.97 -3.08 -5.08
C GLN A 211 20.06 -2.92 -3.55
N TYR A 212 19.81 -1.73 -3.01
CA TYR A 212 19.70 -1.56 -1.55
C TYR A 212 18.57 -2.44 -0.94
N TYR A 213 17.52 -2.72 -1.72
CA TYR A 213 16.45 -3.64 -1.31
C TYR A 213 16.87 -5.11 -1.31
N ALA A 214 17.91 -5.47 -2.07
CA ALA A 214 18.37 -6.83 -2.25
C ALA A 214 18.96 -7.45 -0.97
N LYS A 215 19.28 -6.67 0.07
CA LYS A 215 19.69 -7.22 1.38
C LYS A 215 18.62 -8.11 2.04
N ILE A 216 17.37 -8.03 1.58
CA ILE A 216 16.27 -8.89 2.01
C ILE A 216 16.35 -10.29 1.34
N VAL A 217 17.12 -10.40 0.25
CA VAL A 217 17.25 -11.61 -0.57
C VAL A 217 18.05 -12.69 0.12
N ASP A 218 19.02 -12.38 0.99
CA ASP A 218 19.86 -13.40 1.65
C ASP A 218 19.03 -14.43 2.45
N LYS A 219 18.01 -13.96 3.16
CA LYS A 219 17.08 -14.84 3.88
C LYS A 219 16.21 -15.67 2.94
N LYS A 220 15.91 -15.12 1.75
CA LYS A 220 15.13 -15.80 0.71
C LYS A 220 15.97 -16.83 -0.03
N ILE A 221 17.25 -16.56 -0.30
CA ILE A 221 18.21 -17.51 -0.86
C ILE A 221 18.23 -18.78 0.00
N SER A 222 18.33 -18.63 1.33
CA SER A 222 18.27 -19.77 2.24
C SER A 222 16.98 -20.60 2.06
N ILE A 223 15.80 -19.96 1.99
CA ILE A 223 14.51 -20.66 1.81
C ILE A 223 14.43 -21.34 0.44
N VAL A 224 14.84 -20.66 -0.62
CA VAL A 224 14.82 -21.20 -1.99
C VAL A 224 15.78 -22.38 -2.12
N MET A 225 16.98 -22.29 -1.53
CA MET A 225 17.95 -23.38 -1.54
C MET A 225 17.49 -24.59 -0.73
N ILE A 226 16.78 -24.38 0.39
CA ILE A 226 16.12 -25.47 1.13
C ILE A 226 15.11 -26.18 0.23
N SER A 227 14.19 -25.43 -0.39
CA SER A 227 13.17 -26.00 -1.28
C SER A 227 13.77 -26.72 -2.50
N LEU A 228 14.87 -26.20 -3.05
CA LEU A 228 15.59 -26.86 -4.14
C LEU A 228 16.24 -28.17 -3.68
N THR A 229 16.85 -28.16 -2.49
CA THR A 229 17.50 -29.36 -1.91
C THR A 229 16.50 -30.48 -1.66
N GLU A 230 15.30 -30.14 -1.18
CA GLU A 230 14.20 -31.09 -0.99
C GLU A 230 13.74 -31.69 -2.33
N LYS A 231 13.55 -30.87 -3.37
CA LYS A 231 13.16 -31.36 -4.70
C LYS A 231 14.19 -32.29 -5.31
N LEU A 232 15.49 -31.98 -5.13
CA LEU A 232 16.58 -32.81 -5.64
C LEU A 232 16.68 -34.15 -4.88
N HIS A 233 16.33 -34.20 -3.59
CA HIS A 233 16.30 -35.45 -2.81
C HIS A 233 15.13 -36.36 -3.20
N VAL A 234 13.97 -35.81 -3.54
CA VAL A 234 12.78 -36.60 -3.95
C VAL A 234 12.93 -37.18 -5.36
N MET A 235 13.89 -36.70 -6.16
CA MET A 235 14.19 -37.22 -7.50
C MET A 235 15.25 -38.34 -7.51
N ARG A 236 15.76 -38.75 -6.34
CA ARG A 236 16.59 -39.95 -6.17
C ARG A 236 15.73 -41.11 -5.70
#